data_AF-A0A2R7R7H5-F1
#
_entry.id   AF-A0A2R7R7H5-F1
#
_cell.length_a   1.000
_cell.length_b   1.000
_cell.length_c   1.000
_cell.angle_alpha   90.00
_cell.angle_beta   90.00
_cell.angle_gamma   90.00
#
_symmetry.space_group_name_H-M   'P 1'
#
loop_
_entity.id
_entity.type
_entity.pdbx_description
1 polymer ?
#
loop_
_entity_poly.entity_id
_entity_poly.type
_entity_poly.pdbx_seq_one_letter_code
_entity_poly.pdbx_strand_id
1 'polypeptide(L)'
;STKSGADITFNLPTPATDPAVADLEAYRVKVNGAPVSYLVADVDNRKGTERVNMYQVSAFNQEGRQYTFSTVTDAIDIWKPSYQADGTYLMPNGEVLSDAAGAPLSSEATDLYNANIDDADVAERTTIILASTDTDLPDKFTRVSVLPSGGMGMGEDEEAQPES
;
A
#
# COMPACT_ATOMS: atom_id res chain seq x y z
N SER A 1 7.36 -6.78 -17.51
CA SER A 1 6.03 -7.24 -17.92
C SER A 1 5.70 -8.56 -17.22
N THR A 2 4.47 -8.74 -16.76
CA THR A 2 3.97 -9.98 -16.14
C THR A 2 3.75 -11.09 -17.18
N LYS A 3 3.47 -12.33 -16.74
CA LYS A 3 3.14 -13.42 -17.68
C LYS A 3 1.82 -13.15 -18.41
N SER A 4 0.90 -12.44 -17.74
CA SER A 4 -0.39 -12.00 -18.26
C SER A 4 -0.32 -10.77 -19.19
N GLY A 5 0.87 -10.17 -19.38
CA GLY A 5 1.11 -9.10 -20.34
C GLY A 5 0.95 -7.66 -19.81
N ALA A 6 0.81 -7.48 -18.49
CA ALA A 6 0.81 -6.17 -17.86
C ALA A 6 2.24 -5.62 -17.72
N ASP A 7 2.40 -4.30 -17.86
CA ASP A 7 3.63 -3.59 -17.58
C ASP A 7 3.51 -2.90 -16.21
N ILE A 8 4.41 -3.22 -15.26
CA ILE A 8 4.40 -2.65 -13.91
C ILE A 8 5.71 -1.90 -13.69
N THR A 9 5.63 -0.63 -13.32
CA THR A 9 6.78 0.21 -12.96
C THR A 9 6.71 0.58 -11.48
N PHE A 10 7.79 0.33 -10.75
CA PHE A 10 7.90 0.57 -9.32
C PHE A 10 8.71 1.83 -9.03
N ASN A 11 8.16 2.74 -8.22
CA ASN A 11 8.93 3.77 -7.53
C ASN A 11 9.25 3.28 -6.11
N LEU A 12 10.49 2.84 -5.88
CA LEU A 12 10.89 2.16 -4.64
C LEU A 12 12.29 2.58 -4.14
N PRO A 13 12.40 3.18 -2.95
CA PRO A 13 11.30 3.68 -2.11
C PRO A 13 10.62 4.90 -2.74
N THR A 14 9.30 5.02 -2.58
CA THR A 14 8.60 6.26 -2.94
C THR A 14 8.85 7.31 -1.84
N PRO A 15 9.31 8.54 -2.19
CA PRO A 15 9.45 9.61 -1.21
C PRO A 15 8.10 9.98 -0.59
N ALA A 16 8.07 10.29 0.71
CA ALA A 16 6.87 10.81 1.40
C ALA A 16 6.32 12.13 0.81
N THR A 17 7.11 12.82 -0.02
CA THR A 17 6.71 14.03 -0.76
C THR A 17 6.09 13.74 -2.13
N ASP A 18 5.99 12.47 -2.54
CA ASP A 18 5.37 12.09 -3.80
C ASP A 18 3.87 12.44 -3.76
N PRO A 19 3.32 13.12 -4.79
CA PRO A 19 1.90 13.47 -4.84
C PRO A 19 0.96 12.27 -4.67
N ALA A 20 1.36 11.07 -5.10
CA ALA A 20 0.54 9.87 -4.98
C ALA A 20 0.29 9.47 -3.51
N VAL A 21 1.21 9.80 -2.59
CA VAL A 21 1.11 9.43 -1.17
C VAL A 21 0.86 10.63 -0.25
N ALA A 22 0.67 11.83 -0.81
CA ALA A 22 0.59 13.06 -0.03
C ALA A 22 -0.58 13.06 0.97
N ASP A 23 -1.77 12.63 0.54
CA ASP A 23 -2.96 12.59 1.40
C ASP A 23 -2.83 11.50 2.48
N LEU A 24 -2.19 10.37 2.15
CA LEU A 24 -1.88 9.29 3.09
C LEU A 24 -0.93 9.78 4.18
N GLU A 25 0.16 10.44 3.80
CA GLU A 25 1.12 10.99 4.76
C GLU A 25 0.54 12.13 5.59
N ALA A 26 -0.26 13.01 4.99
CA ALA A 26 -0.96 14.05 5.71
C ALA A 26 -1.87 13.45 6.80
N TYR A 27 -2.65 12.42 6.46
CA TYR A 27 -3.48 11.71 7.42
C TYR A 27 -2.66 11.01 8.50
N ARG A 28 -1.61 10.26 8.12
CA ARG A 28 -0.72 9.57 9.07
C ARG A 28 -0.13 10.56 10.09
N VAL A 29 0.39 11.71 9.65
CA VAL A 29 0.92 12.74 10.54
C VAL A 29 -0.17 13.31 11.44
N LYS A 30 -1.35 13.61 10.88
CA LYS A 30 -2.50 14.16 11.60
C LYS A 30 -2.95 13.27 12.76
N VAL A 31 -2.92 11.94 12.57
CA VAL A 31 -3.31 10.95 13.59
C VAL A 31 -2.13 10.41 14.41
N ASN A 32 -0.93 10.95 14.20
CA ASN A 32 0.32 10.47 14.80
C ASN A 32 0.53 8.95 14.59
N GLY A 33 0.19 8.48 13.39
CA GLY A 33 0.35 7.09 12.97
C GLY A 33 1.81 6.70 12.83
N ALA A 34 2.10 5.42 13.12
CA ALA A 34 3.44 4.87 12.98
C ALA A 34 3.98 5.08 11.56
N PRO A 35 5.25 5.51 11.39
CA PRO A 35 5.83 5.73 10.09
C PRO A 35 5.90 4.44 9.28
N VAL A 36 5.76 4.56 7.97
CA VAL A 36 5.88 3.47 6.99
C VAL A 36 6.73 3.93 5.81
N SER A 37 7.22 2.99 5.03
CA SER A 37 7.78 3.26 3.71
C SER A 37 6.78 2.91 2.62
N TYR A 38 6.67 3.75 1.60
CA TYR A 38 5.77 3.51 0.47
C TYR A 38 6.48 2.90 -0.73
N LEU A 39 5.69 2.15 -1.49
CA LEU A 39 5.97 1.72 -2.84
C LEU A 39 4.77 2.13 -3.70
N VAL A 40 5.02 2.89 -4.74
CA VAL A 40 4.00 3.26 -5.74
C VAL A 40 4.28 2.47 -7.00
N ALA A 41 3.28 1.72 -7.45
CA ALA A 41 3.32 0.94 -8.67
C ALA A 41 2.39 1.55 -9.71
N ASP A 42 2.94 1.96 -10.85
CA ASP A 42 2.15 2.27 -12.04
C ASP A 42 1.92 0.97 -12.80
N VAL A 43 0.65 0.57 -12.93
CA VAL A 43 0.24 -0.70 -13.53
C VAL A 43 -0.49 -0.39 -14.83
N ASP A 44 0.16 -0.66 -15.96
CA ASP A 44 -0.42 -0.59 -17.29
C ASP A 44 -0.87 -1.99 -17.74
N ASN A 45 -2.15 -2.27 -17.52
CA ASN A 45 -2.80 -3.52 -17.90
C ASN A 45 -3.54 -3.43 -19.25
N ARG A 46 -3.23 -2.41 -20.07
CA ARG A 46 -3.91 -2.20 -21.35
C ARG A 46 -3.69 -3.31 -22.37
N LYS A 47 -2.59 -4.05 -22.23
CA LYS A 47 -2.24 -5.22 -23.05
C LYS A 47 -2.47 -6.54 -22.31
N GLY A 48 -2.80 -6.49 -21.02
CA GLY A 48 -2.92 -7.70 -20.24
C GLY A 48 -4.23 -8.43 -20.51
N THR A 49 -4.22 -9.72 -20.22
CA THR A 49 -5.39 -10.60 -20.44
C THR A 49 -6.11 -10.97 -19.16
N GLU A 50 -5.58 -10.55 -18.00
CA GLU A 50 -6.10 -10.84 -16.67
C GLU A 50 -6.03 -9.60 -15.79
N ARG A 51 -6.88 -9.54 -14.76
CA ARG A 51 -6.85 -8.49 -13.75
C ARG A 51 -5.55 -8.56 -12.96
N VAL A 52 -4.89 -7.41 -12.76
CA VAL A 52 -3.69 -7.30 -11.93
C VAL A 52 -4.09 -6.79 -10.56
N ASN A 53 -3.75 -7.58 -9.54
CA ASN A 53 -3.82 -7.18 -8.14
C ASN A 53 -2.42 -7.33 -7.54
N MET A 54 -2.09 -6.51 -6.54
CA MET A 54 -0.79 -6.51 -5.88
C MET A 54 -1.02 -6.60 -4.37
N TYR A 55 -1.44 -7.79 -3.93
CA TYR A 55 -1.74 -8.02 -2.51
C TYR A 55 -0.49 -7.82 -1.64
N GLN A 56 0.65 -8.31 -2.12
CA GLN A 56 1.93 -8.14 -1.44
C GLN A 56 3.05 -8.01 -2.46
N VAL A 57 4.01 -7.14 -2.19
CA VAL A 57 5.25 -7.01 -2.96
C VAL A 57 6.43 -7.29 -2.05
N SER A 58 7.30 -8.20 -2.49
CA SER A 58 8.56 -8.52 -1.82
C SER A 58 9.71 -7.93 -2.62
N ALA A 59 10.43 -6.97 -2.04
CA ALA A 59 11.62 -6.38 -2.64
C ALA A 59 12.88 -6.90 -1.96
N PHE A 60 13.92 -7.17 -2.73
CA PHE A 60 15.18 -7.75 -2.23
C PHE A 60 16.35 -6.82 -2.53
N ASN A 61 17.25 -6.67 -1.56
CA ASN A 61 18.47 -5.89 -1.74
C ASN A 61 19.62 -6.76 -2.32
N GLN A 62 20.81 -6.17 -2.47
CA GLN A 62 21.97 -6.89 -3.03
C GLN A 62 22.43 -8.07 -2.17
N GLU A 63 22.23 -8.01 -0.85
CA GLU A 63 22.52 -9.11 0.08
C GLU A 63 21.42 -10.17 0.14
N GLY A 64 20.32 -9.98 -0.59
CA GLY A 64 19.17 -10.89 -0.61
C GLY A 64 18.22 -10.70 0.59
N ARG A 65 18.37 -9.64 1.39
CA ARG A 65 17.40 -9.30 2.44
C ARG A 65 16.08 -8.88 1.80
N GLN A 66 15.01 -9.51 2.27
CA GLN A 66 13.64 -9.23 1.85
C GLN A 66 13.02 -8.10 2.67
N TYR A 67 12.26 -7.26 1.98
CA TYR A 67 11.41 -6.21 2.51
C TYR A 67 10.00 -6.42 1.95
N THR A 68 9.00 -6.44 2.83
CA THR A 68 7.63 -6.76 2.45
C THR A 68 6.77 -5.51 2.49
N PHE A 69 6.07 -5.26 1.39
CA PHE A 69 5.07 -4.21 1.26
C PHE A 69 3.71 -4.88 1.09
N SER A 70 2.75 -4.50 1.91
CA SER A 70 1.35 -4.94 1.78
C SER A 70 0.48 -3.79 1.28
N THR A 71 -0.79 -4.06 1.03
CA THR A 71 -1.75 -3.03 0.62
C THR A 71 -1.71 -1.83 1.57
N VAL A 72 -1.72 -0.60 1.05
CA VAL A 72 -1.68 0.59 1.91
C VAL A 72 -2.90 0.68 2.83
N THR A 73 -4.00 0.03 2.46
CA THR A 73 -5.18 -0.15 3.29
C THR A 73 -4.89 -0.81 4.63
N ASP A 74 -3.92 -1.72 4.70
CA ASP A 74 -3.49 -2.31 5.98
C ASP A 74 -2.86 -1.25 6.90
N ALA A 75 -2.09 -0.32 6.34
CA ALA A 75 -1.49 0.78 7.10
C ALA A 75 -2.57 1.77 7.58
N ILE A 76 -3.55 2.08 6.72
CA ILE A 76 -4.70 2.93 7.09
C ILE A 76 -5.49 2.29 8.24
N ASP A 77 -5.72 0.97 8.19
CA ASP A 77 -6.40 0.22 9.24
C ASP A 77 -5.65 0.24 10.57
N ILE A 78 -4.32 0.31 10.54
CA ILE A 78 -3.48 0.47 11.73
C ILE A 78 -3.57 1.90 12.29
N TRP A 79 -3.72 2.92 11.44
CA TRP A 79 -3.73 4.33 11.85
C TRP A 79 -5.10 4.83 12.31
N LYS A 80 -6.19 4.24 11.80
CA LYS A 80 -7.54 4.74 12.04
C LYS A 80 -7.99 4.59 13.50
N PRO A 81 -8.80 5.52 14.02
CA PRO A 81 -9.45 5.31 15.30
C PRO A 81 -10.48 4.18 15.23
N SER A 82 -10.65 3.47 16.34
CA SER A 82 -11.64 2.40 16.50
C SER A 82 -12.83 2.87 17.33
N TYR A 83 -14.04 2.83 16.77
CA TYR A 83 -15.26 3.17 17.50
C TYR A 83 -15.51 2.22 18.67
N GLN A 84 -15.89 2.77 19.82
CA GLN A 84 -16.14 2.07 21.07
C GLN A 84 -17.64 2.05 21.40
N ALA A 85 -18.06 1.06 22.20
CA ALA A 85 -19.48 0.88 22.55
C ALA A 85 -20.08 2.04 23.37
N ASP A 86 -19.25 2.87 24.01
CA ASP A 86 -19.65 4.04 24.79
C ASP A 86 -19.80 5.32 23.94
N GLY A 87 -19.67 5.22 22.62
CA GLY A 87 -19.75 6.35 21.70
C GLY A 87 -18.45 7.15 21.57
N THR A 88 -17.33 6.63 22.08
CA THR A 88 -16.01 7.22 21.90
C THR A 88 -15.23 6.53 20.79
N TYR A 89 -14.06 7.08 20.47
CA TYR A 89 -13.11 6.51 19.52
C TYR A 89 -11.77 6.29 20.20
N LEU A 90 -11.18 5.11 20.04
CA LEU A 90 -9.85 4.79 20.57
C LEU A 90 -8.82 4.90 19.45
N MET A 91 -7.84 5.78 19.64
CA MET A 91 -6.68 5.90 18.76
C MET A 91 -5.70 4.76 18.98
N PRO A 92 -4.88 4.39 17.97
CA PRO A 92 -3.85 3.34 18.12
C PRO A 92 -2.81 3.61 19.22
N ASN A 93 -2.57 4.88 19.55
CA ASN A 93 -1.68 5.31 20.63
C ASN A 93 -2.33 5.19 22.04
N GLY A 94 -3.59 4.76 22.13
CA GLY A 94 -4.35 4.63 23.37
C GLY A 94 -5.16 5.87 23.78
N GLU A 95 -5.10 6.97 23.02
CA GLU A 95 -5.90 8.16 23.28
C GLU A 95 -7.38 7.92 23.01
N VAL A 96 -8.25 8.39 23.89
CA VAL A 96 -9.71 8.29 23.75
C VAL A 96 -10.26 9.64 23.28
N LEU A 97 -10.93 9.64 22.13
CA LEU A 97 -11.54 10.80 21.51
C LEU A 97 -13.06 10.76 21.69
N SER A 98 -13.66 11.94 21.91
CA SER A 98 -15.12 12.08 21.80
C SER A 98 -15.58 11.82 20.37
N ASP A 99 -16.85 11.45 20.18
CA ASP A 99 -17.49 11.33 18.86
C ASP A 99 -17.18 12.51 17.93
N ALA A 100 -17.35 13.75 18.39
CA ALA A 100 -17.10 14.96 17.61
C ALA A 100 -15.66 15.11 17.09
N ALA A 101 -14.69 14.46 17.73
CA ALA A 101 -13.28 14.47 17.34
C ALA A 101 -12.89 13.20 16.55
N GLY A 102 -13.41 12.04 16.93
CA GLY A 102 -13.07 10.76 16.32
C GLY A 102 -13.83 10.47 15.02
N ALA A 103 -15.11 10.84 14.92
CA ALA A 103 -15.92 10.55 13.74
C ALA A 103 -15.36 11.18 12.44
N PRO A 104 -14.89 12.45 12.42
CA PRO A 104 -14.25 13.01 11.23
C PRO A 104 -12.99 12.25 10.80
N LEU A 105 -12.14 11.85 11.75
CA LEU A 105 -10.91 11.07 11.46
C LEU A 105 -11.26 9.68 10.92
N SER A 106 -12.27 9.03 11.51
CA SER A 106 -12.75 7.73 11.06
C SER A 106 -13.34 7.79 9.64
N SER A 107 -14.06 8.87 9.31
CA SER A 107 -14.59 9.11 7.97
C SER A 107 -13.45 9.31 6.97
N GLU A 108 -12.48 10.15 7.29
CA GLU A 108 -11.33 10.43 6.43
C GLU A 108 -10.48 9.18 6.17
N ALA A 109 -10.24 8.34 7.19
CA ALA A 109 -9.62 7.03 6.98
C ALA A 109 -10.43 6.13 6.05
N THR A 110 -11.76 6.17 6.16
CA THR A 110 -12.64 5.37 5.30
C THR A 110 -12.57 5.85 3.85
N ASP A 111 -12.54 7.17 3.63
CA ASP A 111 -12.40 7.76 2.31
C ASP A 111 -11.03 7.42 1.69
N LEU A 112 -9.95 7.52 2.47
CA LEU A 112 -8.61 7.11 2.05
C LEU A 112 -8.54 5.61 1.74
N TYR A 113 -9.14 4.77 2.58
CA TYR A 113 -9.21 3.33 2.35
C TYR A 113 -9.89 3.03 1.01
N ASN A 114 -11.09 3.58 0.80
CA ASN A 114 -11.86 3.37 -0.42
C ASN A 114 -11.19 3.92 -1.68
N ALA A 115 -10.37 4.96 -1.54
CA ALA A 115 -9.58 5.51 -2.64
C ALA A 115 -8.32 4.69 -2.97
N ASN A 116 -8.01 3.64 -2.19
CA ASN A 116 -6.78 2.85 -2.32
C ASN A 116 -7.03 1.33 -2.34
N ILE A 117 -8.26 0.88 -2.58
CA ILE A 117 -8.59 -0.54 -2.84
C ILE A 117 -8.37 -0.92 -4.31
N ASP A 118 -7.50 -0.19 -5.01
CA ASP A 118 -7.34 -0.28 -6.46
C ASP A 118 -6.70 -1.58 -6.91
N ASP A 119 -7.20 -2.06 -8.04
CA ASP A 119 -6.62 -3.08 -8.89
C ASP A 119 -6.65 -2.58 -10.34
N ALA A 120 -5.92 -3.24 -11.25
CA ALA A 120 -5.96 -2.89 -12.67
C ALA A 120 -6.74 -3.95 -13.42
N ASP A 121 -7.96 -3.62 -13.85
CA ASP A 121 -8.73 -4.50 -14.73
C ASP A 121 -8.12 -4.55 -16.14
N VAL A 122 -8.60 -5.49 -16.96
CA VAL A 122 -8.16 -5.64 -18.34
C VAL A 122 -8.46 -4.36 -19.12
N ALA A 123 -7.52 -3.94 -19.95
CA ALA A 123 -7.58 -2.70 -20.74
C ALA A 123 -7.45 -1.39 -19.93
N GLU A 124 -7.05 -1.47 -18.65
CA GLU A 124 -6.91 -0.30 -17.78
C GLU A 124 -5.46 0.02 -17.42
N ARG A 125 -5.25 1.23 -16.88
CA ARG A 125 -4.01 1.64 -16.23
C ARG A 125 -4.38 2.31 -14.91
N THR A 126 -3.72 1.90 -13.82
CA THR A 126 -3.96 2.45 -12.49
C THR A 126 -2.65 2.65 -11.73
N THR A 127 -2.74 3.29 -10.58
CA THR A 127 -1.66 3.41 -9.60
C THR A 127 -2.04 2.61 -8.37
N ILE A 128 -1.18 1.68 -7.96
CA ILE A 128 -1.36 0.88 -6.74
C ILE A 128 -0.32 1.31 -5.71
N ILE A 129 -0.77 1.62 -4.50
CA ILE A 129 0.09 2.06 -3.40
C ILE A 129 0.20 0.93 -2.38
N LEU A 130 1.43 0.58 -2.03
CA LEU A 130 1.76 -0.37 -0.98
C LEU A 130 2.59 0.29 0.11
N ALA A 131 2.53 -0.27 1.32
CA ALA A 131 3.26 0.21 2.49
C ALA A 131 4.03 -0.92 3.19
N SER A 132 5.18 -0.57 3.76
CA SER A 132 5.96 -1.43 4.63
C SER A 132 6.17 -0.77 5.98
N THR A 133 6.11 -1.55 7.06
CA THR A 133 6.52 -1.08 8.40
C THR A 133 8.04 -0.94 8.53
N ASP A 134 8.82 -1.49 7.58
CA ASP A 134 10.25 -1.25 7.52
C ASP A 134 10.52 0.17 7.00
N THR A 135 10.97 1.06 7.89
CA THR A 135 11.29 2.46 7.54
C THR A 135 12.73 2.65 7.04
N ASP A 136 13.62 1.71 7.38
CA ASP A 136 15.03 1.74 6.99
C ASP A 136 15.25 0.89 5.73
N LEU A 137 14.82 1.44 4.59
CA LEU A 137 14.99 0.81 3.29
C LEU A 137 16.38 1.10 2.69
N PRO A 138 16.94 0.16 1.92
CA PRO A 138 18.16 0.41 1.15
C PRO A 138 17.89 1.38 0.00
N ASP A 139 18.94 2.08 -0.44
CA ASP A 139 18.86 2.97 -1.61
C ASP A 139 18.58 2.22 -2.92
N LYS A 140 18.79 0.89 -2.93
CA LYS A 140 18.67 0.05 -4.13
C LYS A 140 18.09 -1.32 -3.80
N PHE A 141 17.17 -1.76 -4.66
CA PHE A 141 16.66 -3.12 -4.72
C PHE A 141 17.13 -3.79 -6.01
N THR A 142 17.40 -5.09 -5.95
CA THR A 142 17.90 -5.89 -7.08
C THR A 142 16.82 -6.79 -7.67
N ARG A 143 15.75 -7.07 -6.92
CA ARG A 143 14.64 -7.92 -7.37
C ARG A 143 13.33 -7.51 -6.70
N VAL A 144 12.23 -7.63 -7.43
CA VAL A 144 10.87 -7.44 -6.93
C VAL A 144 10.02 -8.66 -7.31
N SER A 145 9.23 -9.17 -6.38
CA SER A 145 8.25 -10.24 -6.59
C SER A 145 6.87 -9.76 -6.16
N VAL A 146 5.86 -10.02 -6.97
CA VAL A 146 4.47 -9.63 -6.73
C VAL A 146 3.64 -10.87 -6.42
N LEU A 147 2.91 -10.84 -5.30
CA LEU A 147 1.88 -11.82 -4.97
C LEU A 147 0.51 -11.24 -5.36
N PRO A 148 -0.19 -11.84 -6.34
CA PRO A 148 -1.43 -11.28 -6.86
C PRO A 148 -2.67 -11.50 -5.97
N SER A 149 -2.64 -12.45 -5.03
CA SER A 149 -3.77 -12.70 -4.13
C SER A 149 -3.36 -13.31 -2.79
N GLY A 150 -3.95 -12.83 -1.69
CA GLY A 150 -3.81 -13.39 -0.36
C GLY A 150 -4.71 -14.61 -0.14
N GLY A 151 -4.27 -15.80 -0.54
CA GLY A 151 -5.02 -17.04 -0.28
C GLY A 151 -4.31 -18.29 -0.80
N MET A 152 -4.25 -19.34 0.03
CA MET A 152 -3.70 -20.65 -0.33
C MET A 152 -4.43 -21.23 -1.56
N GLY A 153 -3.81 -21.12 -2.73
CA GLY A 153 -4.21 -21.84 -3.93
C GLY A 153 -4.25 -20.95 -5.17
N MET A 154 -3.34 -21.23 -6.11
CA MET A 154 -3.42 -20.85 -7.54
C MET A 154 -3.00 -19.42 -7.93
N GLY A 155 -2.08 -18.78 -7.22
CA GLY A 155 -1.31 -17.65 -7.77
C GLY A 155 0.16 -18.00 -7.82
N GLU A 156 0.75 -18.20 -9.00
CA GLU A 156 2.21 -18.26 -9.11
C GLU A 156 2.77 -16.85 -8.89
N ASP A 157 3.83 -16.73 -8.09
CA ASP A 157 4.56 -15.46 -7.93
C ASP A 157 4.94 -14.91 -9.32
N GLU A 158 4.62 -13.63 -9.57
CA GLU A 158 5.06 -12.95 -10.78
C GLU A 158 6.29 -12.09 -10.47
N GLU A 159 7.43 -12.48 -11.05
CA GLU A 159 8.68 -11.72 -10.93
C GLU A 159 8.63 -10.52 -11.87
N ALA A 160 8.84 -9.32 -11.33
CA ALA A 160 8.95 -8.09 -12.09
C ALA A 160 10.35 -7.50 -11.86
N GLN A 161 11.08 -7.25 -12.94
CA GLN A 161 12.39 -6.59 -12.86
C GLN A 161 12.18 -5.06 -12.91
N PRO A 162 12.79 -4.28 -11.99
CA PRO A 162 12.84 -2.83 -12.12
C PRO A 162 13.68 -2.42 -13.35
N GLU A 163 13.31 -1.31 -14.01
CA GLU A 163 14.11 -0.80 -15.14
C GLU A 163 15.46 -0.21 -14.68
N SER A 164 16.43 -0.26 -15.61
CA SER A 164 17.85 0.11 -15.43
C SER A 164 18.09 1.61 -15.46
#